data_AF-A0A9W6XP10-F1
#
_entry.id   AF-A0A9W6XP10-F1
#
_cell.length_a   1.000
_cell.length_b   1.000
_cell.length_c   1.000
_cell.angle_alpha   90.00
_cell.angle_beta   90.00
_cell.angle_gamma   90.00
#
_symmetry.space_group_name_H-M   'P 1'
#
loop_
_entity.id
_entity.type
_entity.pdbx_description
1 polymer ?
#
loop_
_entity_poly.entity_id
_entity_poly.type
_entity_poly.pdbx_seq_one_letter_code
_entity_poly.pdbx_strand_id
1 'polypeptide(L)'
;MIASGNGLPPPAYGAICDIDVQGHKPIEQRARRVPLKHLKKLYELLNVSLKAGLIAFSNSPWASPIVIGLKKNSADILLCIDYKMVHAITVLMEYAMPLVGDLLTELESYLWFCSIDAASGFWAVMMTQRAREISAFVCALGTLSGSGCRSGLRTRRLSTNASSPTRAGVMSSHAVAGRVTRRKYAVLKPPQRLSEDD
;
A
#
# COMPACT_ATOMS: atom_id res chain seq x y z
N MET A 1 -8.75 -1.58 7.70
CA MET A 1 -8.88 -3.05 7.64
C MET A 1 -9.74 -3.39 6.46
N ILE A 2 -9.38 -4.43 5.70
CA ILE A 2 -10.16 -4.95 4.59
C ILE A 2 -11.58 -5.19 5.12
N ALA A 3 -12.57 -4.52 4.51
CA ALA A 3 -13.95 -4.64 4.94
C ALA A 3 -14.39 -6.10 4.81
N SER A 4 -15.04 -6.61 5.86
CA SER A 4 -15.66 -7.93 5.90
C SER A 4 -16.49 -8.16 4.63
N GLY A 5 -15.97 -8.95 3.69
CA GLY A 5 -16.67 -9.29 2.44
C GLY A 5 -15.82 -9.25 1.17
N ASN A 6 -14.71 -8.50 1.16
CA ASN A 6 -13.82 -8.48 -0.01
C ASN A 6 -12.61 -9.39 0.26
N GLY A 7 -12.49 -10.47 -0.51
CA GLY A 7 -11.27 -11.27 -0.55
C GLY A 7 -10.04 -10.42 -0.87
N LEU A 8 -8.85 -10.97 -0.66
CA LEU A 8 -7.60 -10.33 -1.07
C LEU A 8 -7.73 -9.92 -2.55
N PRO A 9 -7.52 -8.65 -2.93
CA PRO A 9 -7.48 -8.29 -4.34
C PRO A 9 -6.47 -9.18 -5.06
N PRO A 10 -6.77 -9.61 -6.30
CA PRO A 10 -5.81 -10.38 -7.07
C PRO A 10 -4.47 -9.63 -7.14
N PRO A 11 -3.34 -10.34 -7.15
CA PRO A 11 -2.03 -9.74 -7.29
C PRO A 11 -1.99 -8.76 -8.47
N ALA A 12 -1.46 -7.56 -8.25
CA ALA A 12 -1.29 -6.57 -9.30
C ALA A 12 -0.24 -7.07 -10.31
N TYR A 13 -0.65 -7.22 -11.56
CA TYR A 13 0.24 -7.63 -12.64
C TYR A 13 1.28 -6.53 -12.94
N GLY A 14 2.53 -6.93 -13.12
CA GLY A 14 3.64 -6.02 -13.41
C GLY A 14 4.11 -5.18 -12.22
N ALA A 15 3.70 -5.49 -11.00
CA ALA A 15 4.00 -4.69 -9.83
C ALA A 15 4.59 -5.55 -8.70
N ILE A 16 5.92 -5.52 -8.52
CA ILE A 16 6.61 -6.21 -7.43
C ILE A 16 7.39 -5.22 -6.57
N CYS A 17 7.04 -5.11 -5.30
CA CYS A 17 7.72 -4.30 -4.30
C CYS A 17 9.02 -4.96 -3.81
N ASP A 18 10.12 -4.20 -3.77
CA ASP A 18 11.38 -4.62 -3.17
C ASP A 18 11.86 -3.63 -2.09
N ILE A 19 12.76 -4.07 -1.21
CA ILE A 19 13.35 -3.22 -0.16
C ILE A 19 14.87 -3.39 -0.23
N ASP A 20 15.59 -2.27 -0.41
CA ASP A 20 17.04 -2.25 -0.49
C ASP A 20 17.64 -1.67 0.80
N VAL A 21 18.44 -2.49 1.48
CA VAL A 21 19.12 -2.16 2.74
C VAL A 21 20.65 -2.13 2.57
N GLN A 22 21.16 -2.04 1.34
CA GLN A 22 22.60 -1.95 1.04
C GLN A 22 23.47 -3.05 1.68
N GLY A 23 22.94 -4.26 1.84
CA GLY A 23 23.67 -5.37 2.46
C GLY A 23 23.83 -5.25 3.98
N HIS A 24 23.07 -4.38 4.65
CA HIS A 24 23.06 -4.28 6.10
C HIS A 24 22.66 -5.61 6.77
N LYS A 25 23.25 -5.89 7.93
CA LYS A 25 22.92 -7.09 8.73
C LYS A 25 21.46 -7.06 9.21
N PRO A 26 20.81 -8.22 9.39
CA PRO A 26 19.44 -8.26 9.89
C PRO A 26 19.28 -7.56 11.23
N ILE A 27 18.18 -6.81 11.37
CA ILE A 27 17.80 -6.16 12.63
C ILE A 27 16.73 -6.99 13.29
N GLU A 28 17.08 -7.60 14.42
CA GLU A 28 16.15 -8.36 15.26
C GLU A 28 15.78 -7.53 16.49
N GLN A 29 14.54 -7.06 16.55
CA GLN A 29 14.01 -6.34 17.70
C GLN A 29 13.08 -7.24 18.49
N ARG A 30 13.02 -7.03 19.82
CA ARG A 30 12.12 -7.78 20.70
C ARG A 30 10.66 -7.33 20.54
N ALA A 31 9.73 -8.28 20.65
CA ALA A 31 8.30 -7.98 20.74
C ALA A 31 7.99 -7.01 21.89
N ARG A 32 7.22 -5.97 21.59
CA ARG A 32 6.76 -5.00 22.60
C ARG A 32 5.69 -5.63 23.49
N ARG A 33 5.68 -5.24 24.77
CA ARG A 33 4.62 -5.65 25.70
C ARG A 33 3.29 -5.04 25.26
N VAL A 34 2.29 -5.90 25.08
CA VAL A 34 0.92 -5.49 24.74
C VAL A 34 0.09 -5.39 26.03
N PRO A 35 -0.61 -4.27 26.28
CA PRO A 35 -1.52 -4.17 27.42
C PRO A 35 -2.63 -5.21 27.36
N LEU A 36 -2.99 -5.80 28.51
CA LEU A 36 -3.97 -6.89 28.62
C LEU A 36 -5.30 -6.56 27.94
N LYS A 37 -5.77 -5.31 28.07
CA LYS A 37 -7.00 -4.80 27.45
C LYS A 37 -7.05 -4.94 25.93
N HIS A 38 -5.90 -5.01 25.25
CA HIS A 38 -5.81 -5.11 23.79
C HIS A 38 -5.43 -6.52 23.31
N LEU A 39 -5.01 -7.43 24.20
CA LEU A 39 -4.54 -8.77 23.81
C LEU A 39 -5.61 -9.54 23.06
N LYS A 40 -6.84 -9.60 23.58
CA LYS A 40 -7.95 -10.34 22.94
C LYS A 40 -8.18 -9.87 21.51
N LYS A 41 -8.29 -8.55 21.31
CA LYS A 41 -8.48 -7.95 19.98
C LYS A 41 -7.29 -8.18 19.06
N LEU A 42 -6.07 -8.17 19.60
CA LEU A 42 -4.85 -8.47 18.84
C LEU A 42 -4.86 -9.91 18.33
N TYR A 43 -5.18 -10.88 19.19
CA TYR A 43 -5.29 -12.28 18.79
C TYR A 43 -6.38 -12.50 17.74
N GLU A 44 -7.55 -11.89 17.90
CA GLU A 44 -8.63 -11.93 16.91
C GLU A 44 -8.16 -11.38 15.55
N LEU A 45 -7.49 -10.24 15.54
CA LEU A 45 -6.97 -9.61 14.32
C LEU A 45 -5.90 -10.47 13.63
N LEU A 46 -4.98 -11.05 14.40
CA LEU A 46 -3.93 -11.92 13.88
C LEU A 46 -4.52 -13.22 13.31
N ASN A 47 -5.50 -13.82 13.99
CA ASN A 47 -6.18 -15.02 13.51
C ASN A 47 -6.94 -14.77 12.21
N VAL A 48 -7.66 -13.65 12.11
CA VAL A 48 -8.34 -13.27 10.86
C VAL A 48 -7.33 -13.07 9.73
N SER A 49 -6.20 -12.41 10.03
CA SER A 49 -5.15 -12.14 9.04
C SER A 49 -4.44 -13.41 8.57
N LEU A 50 -4.21 -14.36 9.47
CA LEU A 50 -3.63 -15.69 9.17
C LEU A 50 -4.59 -16.49 8.28
N LYS A 51 -5.88 -16.55 8.65
CA LYS A 51 -6.92 -17.24 7.85
C LYS A 51 -7.10 -16.63 6.47
N ALA A 52 -6.94 -15.32 6.34
CA ALA A 52 -7.02 -14.60 5.07
C ALA A 52 -5.76 -14.74 4.21
N GLY A 53 -4.69 -15.40 4.69
CA GLY A 53 -3.42 -15.52 3.95
C GLY A 53 -2.65 -14.20 3.78
N LEU A 54 -3.01 -13.18 4.57
CA LEU A 54 -2.31 -11.89 4.56
C LEU A 54 -0.96 -11.97 5.25
N ILE A 55 -0.88 -12.82 6.28
CA ILE A 55 0.30 -13.03 7.11
C ILE A 55 0.56 -14.52 7.27
N ALA A 56 1.83 -14.90 7.46
CA ALA A 56 2.26 -16.28 7.70
C ALA A 56 3.42 -16.30 8.70
N PHE A 57 3.57 -17.41 9.43
CA PHE A 57 4.75 -17.63 10.28
C PHE A 57 6.03 -17.64 9.44
N SER A 58 7.08 -17.04 9.99
CA SER A 58 8.35 -16.87 9.30
C SER A 58 9.51 -17.02 10.26
N ASN A 59 10.60 -17.60 9.77
CA ASN A 59 11.87 -17.70 10.49
C ASN A 59 12.88 -16.66 9.97
N SER A 60 12.38 -15.49 9.53
CA SER A 60 13.23 -14.40 9.04
C SER A 60 14.20 -13.95 10.14
N PRO A 61 15.47 -13.66 9.81
CA PRO A 61 16.41 -13.06 10.75
C PRO A 61 16.09 -11.58 11.04
N TRP A 62 15.11 -11.00 10.35
CA TRP A 62 14.62 -9.65 10.62
C TRP A 62 13.36 -9.72 11.50
N ALA A 63 13.28 -8.82 12.48
CA ALA A 63 12.12 -8.75 13.36
C ALA A 63 11.83 -7.30 13.75
N SER A 64 10.88 -6.66 13.07
CA SER A 64 10.35 -5.35 13.50
C SER A 64 9.20 -5.54 14.50
N PRO A 65 9.10 -4.80 15.60
CA PRO A 65 8.08 -5.04 16.61
C PRO A 65 6.73 -4.44 16.20
N ILE A 66 5.64 -5.07 16.62
CA ILE A 66 4.31 -4.49 16.45
C ILE A 66 4.05 -3.32 17.39
N VAL A 67 3.23 -2.37 16.92
CA VAL A 67 2.69 -1.24 17.67
C VAL A 67 1.18 -1.24 17.52
N ILE A 68 0.48 -1.00 18.62
CA ILE A 68 -0.98 -0.95 18.64
C ILE A 68 -1.41 0.51 18.59
N GLY A 69 -2.03 0.89 17.47
CA GLY A 69 -2.76 2.15 17.34
C GLY A 69 -4.22 1.98 17.78
N LEU A 70 -4.87 3.07 18.16
CA LEU A 70 -6.31 3.10 18.38
C LEU A 70 -6.99 3.73 17.18
N LYS A 71 -8.08 3.13 16.71
CA LYS A 71 -8.86 3.72 15.63
C LYS A 71 -9.63 4.93 16.17
N LYS A 72 -9.59 6.05 15.46
CA LYS A 72 -10.37 7.24 15.84
C LYS A 72 -11.85 6.88 15.86
N ASN A 73 -12.53 7.24 16.95
CA ASN A 73 -13.97 7.03 17.17
C ASN A 73 -14.43 5.56 17.25
N SER A 74 -13.53 4.60 17.49
CA SER A 74 -13.94 3.24 17.89
C SER A 74 -13.00 2.66 18.94
N ALA A 75 -13.49 1.68 19.70
CA ALA A 75 -12.65 0.94 20.64
C ALA A 75 -11.70 -0.05 19.92
N ASP A 76 -11.64 -0.04 18.59
CA ASP A 76 -10.87 -1.00 17.81
C ASP A 76 -9.40 -0.62 17.74
N ILE A 77 -8.59 -1.66 17.56
CA ILE A 77 -7.15 -1.52 17.43
C ILE A 77 -6.72 -1.51 15.96
N LEU A 78 -5.65 -0.79 15.68
CA LEU A 78 -4.92 -0.84 14.42
C LEU A 78 -3.57 -1.52 14.70
N LEU A 79 -3.28 -2.59 13.95
CA LEU A 79 -1.98 -3.22 13.97
C LEU A 79 -1.02 -2.44 13.07
N CYS A 80 -0.02 -1.81 13.68
CA CYS A 80 1.07 -1.14 12.99
C CYS A 80 2.37 -1.91 13.24
N ILE A 81 3.34 -1.77 12.34
CA ILE A 81 4.67 -2.34 12.50
C ILE A 81 5.65 -1.18 12.55
N ASP A 82 6.56 -1.21 13.53
CA ASP A 82 7.53 -0.14 13.73
C ASP A 82 8.75 -0.34 12.83
N TYR A 83 8.67 0.13 11.60
CA TYR A 83 9.77 0.05 10.64
C TYR A 83 10.82 1.16 10.81
N LYS A 84 10.85 1.90 11.91
CA LYS A 84 11.79 3.02 12.08
C LYS A 84 13.26 2.62 11.85
N MET A 85 13.67 1.47 12.38
CA MET A 85 15.04 0.98 12.19
C MET A 85 15.30 0.55 10.75
N VAL A 86 14.36 -0.18 10.14
CA VAL A 86 14.44 -0.58 8.73
C VAL A 86 14.50 0.65 7.82
N HIS A 87 13.67 1.66 8.08
CA HIS A 87 13.63 2.91 7.34
C HIS A 87 14.91 3.74 7.44
N ALA A 88 15.65 3.63 8.54
CA ALA A 88 16.91 4.35 8.71
C ALA A 88 18.01 3.81 7.78
N ILE A 89 17.94 2.52 7.43
CA ILE A 89 18.92 1.85 6.57
C ILE A 89 18.39 1.60 5.14
N THR A 90 17.10 1.86 4.90
CA THR A 90 16.50 1.66 3.58
C THR A 90 16.88 2.81 2.66
N VAL A 91 17.37 2.47 1.47
CA VAL A 91 17.63 3.45 0.41
C VAL A 91 16.31 3.99 -0.10
N LEU A 92 16.06 5.29 0.10
CA LEU A 92 14.90 5.92 -0.52
C LEU A 92 15.12 6.04 -2.02
N MET A 93 14.04 5.83 -2.77
CA MET A 93 13.97 6.33 -4.13
C MET A 93 13.75 7.84 -4.10
N GLU A 94 14.61 8.57 -4.79
CA GLU A 94 14.35 9.95 -5.15
C GLU A 94 13.41 9.92 -6.36
N TYR A 95 12.13 10.17 -6.12
CA TYR A 95 11.16 10.39 -7.17
C TYR A 95 10.53 11.75 -6.93
N ALA A 96 10.60 12.62 -7.93
CA ALA A 96 9.88 13.88 -7.92
C ALA A 96 8.39 13.56 -8.08
N MET A 97 7.68 13.45 -6.97
CA MET A 97 6.22 13.44 -7.00
C MET A 97 5.77 14.77 -7.57
N PRO A 98 5.05 14.80 -8.71
CA PRO A 98 4.54 16.04 -9.27
C PRO A 98 3.64 16.72 -8.24
N LEU A 99 3.69 18.04 -8.19
CA LEU A 99 2.88 18.79 -7.25
C LEU A 99 1.40 18.57 -7.60
N VAL A 100 0.54 18.53 -6.58
CA VAL A 100 -0.91 18.36 -6.81
C VAL A 100 -1.45 19.48 -7.70
N GLY A 101 -0.90 20.70 -7.59
CA GLY A 101 -1.26 21.82 -8.47
C GLY A 101 -0.97 21.54 -9.93
N ASP A 102 0.24 21.07 -10.25
CA ASP A 102 0.66 20.77 -11.62
C ASP A 102 -0.24 19.69 -12.25
N LEU A 103 -0.54 18.64 -11.49
CA LEU A 103 -1.46 17.59 -11.91
C LEU A 103 -2.88 18.13 -12.17
N LEU A 104 -3.37 19.04 -11.34
CA LEU A 104 -4.70 19.63 -11.50
C LEU A 104 -4.78 20.57 -12.70
N THR A 105 -3.74 21.34 -12.99
CA THR A 105 -3.68 22.22 -14.17
C THR A 105 -3.72 21.42 -15.47
N GLU A 106 -3.03 20.28 -15.54
CA GLU A 106 -3.15 19.37 -16.69
C GLU A 106 -4.58 18.83 -16.82
N LEU A 107 -5.22 18.52 -15.69
CA LEU A 107 -6.59 18.05 -15.67
C LEU A 107 -7.55 19.13 -16.17
N GLU A 108 -7.36 20.44 -15.95
CA GLU A 108 -8.28 21.48 -16.46
C GLU A 108 -8.55 21.42 -17.98
N SER A 109 -7.66 20.78 -18.74
CA SER A 109 -7.81 20.62 -20.19
C SER A 109 -8.82 19.55 -20.63
N TYR A 110 -9.29 18.66 -19.74
CA TYR A 110 -10.23 17.60 -20.11
C TYR A 110 -11.67 17.86 -19.61
N LEU A 111 -12.64 17.24 -20.29
CA LEU A 111 -14.06 17.45 -20.00
C LEU A 111 -14.60 16.50 -18.92
N TRP A 112 -13.92 15.37 -18.68
CA TRP A 112 -14.39 14.30 -17.79
C TRP A 112 -13.24 13.70 -16.99
N PHE A 113 -13.44 13.58 -15.68
CA PHE A 113 -12.51 12.89 -14.77
C PHE A 113 -13.23 11.85 -13.94
N CYS A 114 -12.50 10.81 -13.56
CA CYS A 114 -12.94 9.87 -12.55
C CYS A 114 -11.93 9.85 -11.40
N SER A 115 -12.44 9.90 -10.18
CA SER A 115 -11.63 9.70 -8.98
C SER A 115 -11.77 8.24 -8.56
N ILE A 116 -10.65 7.53 -8.53
CA ILE A 116 -10.58 6.14 -8.09
C ILE A 116 -9.77 6.12 -6.79
N ASP A 117 -10.39 5.64 -5.70
CA ASP A 117 -9.71 5.45 -4.43
C ASP A 117 -9.18 4.00 -4.31
N ALA A 118 -7.87 3.86 -4.16
CA ALA A 118 -7.17 2.58 -4.07
C ALA A 118 -6.80 2.25 -2.61
N ALA A 119 -7.76 2.32 -1.69
CA ALA A 119 -7.54 2.16 -0.24
C ALA A 119 -6.90 0.81 0.18
N SER A 120 -7.01 -0.24 -0.63
CA SER A 120 -6.44 -1.58 -0.38
C SER A 120 -5.32 -1.96 -1.35
N GLY A 121 -4.90 -1.06 -2.25
CA GLY A 121 -3.98 -1.37 -3.34
C GLY A 121 -2.62 -1.91 -2.89
N PHE A 122 -2.14 -1.53 -1.70
CA PHE A 122 -0.88 -2.01 -1.15
C PHE A 122 -0.82 -3.53 -0.99
N TRP A 123 -1.93 -4.16 -0.61
CA TRP A 123 -1.97 -5.61 -0.42
C TRP A 123 -1.92 -6.39 -1.73
N ALA A 124 -2.35 -5.77 -2.84
CA ALA A 124 -2.29 -6.37 -4.17
C ALA A 124 -0.86 -6.38 -4.74
N VAL A 125 0.01 -5.49 -4.26
CA VAL A 125 1.41 -5.45 -4.68
C VAL A 125 2.18 -6.57 -4.00
N MET A 126 2.69 -7.51 -4.81
CA MET A 126 3.50 -8.61 -4.32
C MET A 126 4.88 -8.12 -3.88
N MET A 127 5.46 -8.75 -2.86
CA MET A 127 6.84 -8.46 -2.44
C MET A 127 7.83 -9.51 -2.96
N THR A 128 9.06 -9.10 -3.23
CA THR A 128 10.17 -10.03 -3.42
C THR A 128 10.39 -10.86 -2.14
N GLN A 129 11.04 -12.02 -2.26
CA GLN A 129 11.37 -12.84 -1.09
C GLN A 129 12.25 -12.09 -0.08
N ARG A 130 13.23 -11.32 -0.58
CA ARG A 130 14.08 -10.45 0.24
C ARG A 130 13.28 -9.39 1.00
N ALA A 131 12.39 -8.67 0.31
CA ALA A 131 11.54 -7.67 0.94
C ALA A 131 10.59 -8.29 1.97
N ARG A 132 10.08 -9.50 1.70
CA ARG A 132 9.27 -10.26 2.65
C ARG A 132 10.04 -10.56 3.94
N GLU A 133 11.28 -10.97 3.83
CA GLU A 133 12.15 -11.21 4.99
C GLU A 133 12.40 -9.91 5.77
N ILE A 134 12.79 -8.82 5.11
CA ILE A 134 13.04 -7.52 5.75
C ILE A 134 11.77 -6.97 6.43
N SER A 135 10.60 -7.21 5.83
CA SER A 135 9.29 -6.80 6.36
C SER A 135 8.75 -7.69 7.48
N ALA A 136 9.49 -8.73 7.87
CA ALA A 136 9.06 -9.61 8.95
C ALA A 136 8.97 -8.84 10.28
N PHE A 137 7.98 -9.22 11.06
CA PHE A 137 7.64 -8.55 12.30
C PHE A 137 7.40 -9.56 13.42
N VAL A 138 7.65 -9.14 14.65
CA VAL A 138 7.52 -9.99 15.83
C VAL A 138 6.36 -9.53 16.71
N CYS A 139 5.62 -10.53 17.18
CA CYS A 139 4.51 -10.40 18.13
C CYS A 139 4.72 -11.36 19.31
N ALA A 140 3.84 -11.31 20.31
CA ALA A 140 3.79 -12.29 21.40
C ALA A 140 3.63 -13.75 20.93
N LEU A 141 3.20 -13.98 19.69
CA LEU A 141 3.09 -15.31 19.07
C LEU A 141 4.37 -15.80 18.37
N GLY A 142 5.36 -14.93 18.18
CA GLY A 142 6.55 -15.19 17.37
C GLY A 142 6.64 -14.29 16.14
N THR A 143 7.49 -14.69 15.19
CA THR A 143 7.80 -13.92 13.97
C THR A 143 6.86 -14.28 12.83
N LEU A 144 6.34 -13.25 12.18
CA LEU A 144 5.35 -13.32 11.10
C LEU A 144 5.81 -12.45 9.93
N SER A 145 5.50 -12.86 8.70
CA SER A 145 5.77 -12.10 7.47
C SER A 145 4.49 -11.95 6.64
N GLY A 146 4.45 -10.96 5.74
CA GLY A 146 3.30 -10.72 4.85
C GLY A 146 3.49 -11.23 3.44
N SER A 147 2.39 -11.60 2.77
CA SER A 147 2.41 -11.98 1.35
C SER A 147 2.53 -10.77 0.41
N GLY A 148 1.83 -9.68 0.73
CA GLY A 148 1.84 -8.41 -0.02
C GLY A 148 2.45 -7.23 0.73
N CYS A 149 2.59 -6.10 0.03
CA CYS A 149 3.19 -4.88 0.57
C CYS A 149 2.33 -4.30 1.70
N ARG A 150 2.99 -3.89 2.79
CA ARG A 150 2.31 -3.29 3.95
C ARG A 150 2.34 -1.77 3.88
N SER A 151 1.26 -1.16 4.36
CA SER A 151 1.20 0.29 4.51
C SER A 151 2.30 0.76 5.47
N GLY A 152 3.05 1.78 5.07
CA GLY A 152 4.10 2.38 5.88
C GLY A 152 5.48 1.78 5.70
N LEU A 153 5.68 0.79 4.81
CA LEU A 153 7.02 0.40 4.34
C LEU A 153 7.52 1.40 3.30
N ARG A 154 8.80 1.79 3.38
CA ARG A 154 9.51 2.43 2.25
C ARG A 154 9.99 1.33 1.30
N THR A 155 9.68 1.49 0.02
CA THR A 155 9.92 0.45 -0.99
C THR A 155 10.73 1.03 -2.15
N ARG A 156 11.56 0.19 -2.78
CA ARG A 156 12.14 0.42 -4.10
C ARG A 156 11.23 -0.23 -5.14
N ARG A 157 11.09 0.47 -6.26
CA ARG A 157 10.29 0.23 -7.49
C ARG A 157 9.48 -1.05 -7.52
N LEU A 158 8.22 -0.92 -7.94
CA LEU A 158 7.49 -1.98 -8.64
C LEU A 158 8.36 -2.49 -9.80
N SER A 159 9.02 -3.63 -9.65
CA SER A 159 9.65 -4.30 -10.78
C SER A 159 8.53 -4.74 -11.72
N THR A 160 8.30 -3.96 -12.77
CA THR A 160 7.58 -4.44 -13.94
C THR A 160 8.49 -5.46 -14.61
N ASN A 161 8.09 -6.74 -14.65
CA ASN A 161 8.68 -7.71 -15.57
C ASN A 161 8.40 -7.22 -17.00
N ALA A 162 9.23 -6.31 -17.50
CA ALA A 162 9.16 -5.81 -18.85
C ALA A 162 9.89 -6.80 -19.76
N SER A 163 9.15 -7.81 -20.22
CA SER A 163 9.50 -8.61 -21.37
C SER A 163 8.30 -8.67 -22.33
N SER A 164 7.84 -7.51 -22.79
CA SER A 164 7.08 -7.40 -24.04
C SER A 164 7.08 -5.95 -24.54
N PRO A 165 7.59 -5.69 -25.76
CA PRO A 165 7.41 -4.42 -26.44
C PRO A 165 6.19 -4.57 -27.35
N THR A 166 5.01 -4.05 -27.00
CA THR A 166 4.01 -3.73 -28.03
C THR A 166 2.89 -2.82 -27.54
N ARG A 167 2.80 -1.68 -28.25
CA ARG A 167 1.60 -0.97 -28.71
C ARG A 167 0.56 -0.49 -27.68
N ALA A 168 0.35 0.83 -27.75
CA ALA A 168 -0.90 1.49 -27.40
C ALA A 168 -2.12 0.65 -27.81
N GLY A 169 -2.92 0.27 -26.83
CA GLY A 169 -4.11 -0.54 -27.00
C GLY A 169 -4.87 -0.57 -25.68
N VAL A 170 -5.98 0.17 -25.65
CA VAL A 170 -7.13 0.11 -24.73
C VAL A 170 -6.99 -0.97 -23.64
N MET A 171 -6.71 -0.56 -22.40
CA MET A 171 -6.80 -1.48 -21.25
C MET A 171 -8.27 -1.85 -21.03
N SER A 172 -8.58 -3.11 -21.34
CA SER A 172 -9.79 -3.79 -20.94
C SER A 172 -9.95 -3.74 -19.42
N SER A 173 -11.16 -3.40 -18.99
CA SER A 173 -11.63 -3.33 -17.62
C SER A 173 -11.52 -4.69 -16.92
N HIS A 174 -10.44 -4.91 -16.16
CA HIS A 174 -10.49 -5.82 -15.02
C HIS A 174 -10.44 -4.99 -13.74
N ALA A 175 -11.59 -4.97 -13.07
CA ALA A 175 -11.87 -4.16 -11.89
C ALA A 175 -10.92 -4.49 -10.73
N VAL A 176 -9.98 -3.59 -10.45
CA VAL A 176 -9.53 -3.38 -9.07
C VAL A 176 -10.73 -2.77 -8.35
N ALA A 177 -11.23 -3.45 -7.32
CA ALA A 177 -12.36 -2.98 -6.51
C ALA A 177 -11.97 -1.72 -5.70
N GLY A 178 -11.89 -0.59 -6.39
CA GLY A 178 -11.85 0.76 -5.84
C GLY A 178 -13.27 1.33 -5.81
N ARG A 179 -13.59 2.11 -4.78
CA ARG A 179 -14.88 2.78 -4.69
C ARG A 179 -14.90 3.90 -5.73
N VAL A 180 -15.47 3.65 -6.91
CA VAL A 180 -15.62 4.67 -7.97
C VAL A 180 -16.66 5.69 -7.50
N THR A 181 -16.19 6.84 -7.04
CA THR A 181 -17.08 7.96 -6.71
C THR A 181 -17.15 8.85 -7.95
N ARG A 182 -18.13 8.63 -8.83
CA ARG A 182 -18.39 9.55 -9.94
C ARG A 182 -18.91 10.87 -9.34
N ARG A 183 -18.09 11.91 -9.28
CA ARG A 183 -18.56 13.28 -9.04
C ARG A 183 -18.64 14.00 -10.37
N LYS A 184 -19.85 14.43 -10.74
CA LYS A 184 -20.06 15.36 -11.86
C LYS A 184 -19.75 16.77 -11.34
N TYR A 185 -18.65 17.36 -11.78
CA TYR A 185 -18.52 18.81 -11.77
C TYR A 185 -18.58 19.24 -13.24
N ALA A 186 -19.76 19.67 -13.68
CA ALA A 186 -19.90 20.34 -14.96
C ALA A 186 -19.34 21.76 -14.76
N VAL A 187 -18.08 21.98 -15.10
CA VAL A 187 -17.62 23.34 -15.37
C VAL A 187 -18.15 23.67 -16.76
N LEU A 188 -19.29 24.37 -16.80
CA LEU A 188 -19.75 25.05 -18.00
C LEU A 188 -18.67 26.07 -18.35
N LYS A 189 -17.73 25.72 -19.22
CA LYS A 189 -16.89 26.73 -19.87
C LYS A 189 -17.81 27.45 -20.86
N PRO A 190 -18.20 28.72 -20.66
CA PRO A 190 -18.92 29.44 -21.69
C PRO A 190 -18.04 29.50 -22.94
N PRO A 191 -18.62 29.45 -24.15
CA PRO A 191 -17.84 29.53 -25.38
C PRO A 191 -17.01 30.81 -25.36
N GLN A 192 -15.71 30.69 -25.61
CA GLN A 192 -14.88 31.85 -25.91
C GLN A 192 -15.49 32.51 -27.15
N ARG A 193 -16.08 33.69 -26.93
CA ARG A 193 -16.53 34.56 -28.00
C ARG A 193 -15.26 35.02 -28.70
N LEU A 194 -15.04 34.53 -29.92
CA LEU A 194 -14.06 35.10 -30.85
C LEU A 194 -14.38 36.60 -30.97
N SER A 195 -13.44 37.44 -30.55
CA SER A 195 -13.48 38.87 -30.82
C SER A 195 -13.18 39.09 -32.30
N GLU A 196 -14.22 39.50 -33.03
CA GLU A 196 -14.26 40.40 -34.19
C GLU A 196 -12.93 40.69 -34.89
N ASP A 197 -12.76 40.13 -36.09
CA ASP A 197 -12.03 40.76 -37.20
C ASP A 197 -13.07 41.50 -38.05
N ASP A 198 -13.01 42.85 -38.04
CA ASP A 198 -13.21 43.78 -39.19
C ASP A 198 -13.20 45.24 -38.70
#